data_AF-A0A344W7P2-F1
#
_entry.id   AF-A0A344W7P2-F1
#
_cell.length_a   1.000
_cell.length_b   1.000
_cell.length_c   1.000
_cell.angle_alpha   90.00
_cell.angle_beta   90.00
_cell.angle_gamma   90.00
#
_symmetry.space_group_name_H-M   'P 1'
#
loop_
_entity.id
_entity.type
_entity.pdbx_description
1 polymer ?
#
loop_
_entity_poly.entity_id
_entity_poly.type
_entity_poly.pdbx_seq_one_letter_code
_entity_poly.pdbx_strand_id
1 'polypeptide(L)'
;MSYFIPHAKREDLKRKTVYDFETQFLLISAIEKRFTSEIIKTIPLCDDLFSIGFKNGKNDWEFDQWRDVYVKHRWKEVKGKLTLKNNFKIEESDQANWIKKDLLPDKSSEKWTEFTKEIDGASCRRSFPEDKQKFWTWHIVNHDKTAFKKRHYLIRDASFDLNCLELYSDIYLHEAFLIMLGISPDDMDRNEFFCWMLSMDLLSMIVDSIPNKLKTKFEDFQEWNILKGHFGKSKKVEKVSIENGKVIIDTIKIDTKEFIEWALKNGIIEEDTTYLRDG
;
A
#
# COMPACT_ATOMS: atom_id res chain seq x y z
N MET A 1 -20.37 8.24 -27.60
CA MET A 1 -20.34 6.83 -28.04
C MET A 1 -19.92 6.07 -26.81
N SER A 2 -20.74 5.17 -26.31
CA SER A 2 -20.46 4.54 -25.02
C SER A 2 -19.56 3.33 -25.17
N TYR A 3 -18.66 3.17 -24.20
CA TYR A 3 -17.68 2.10 -24.17
C TYR A 3 -17.82 1.31 -22.89
N PHE A 4 -17.59 0.00 -22.98
CA PHE A 4 -17.70 -0.90 -21.84
C PHE A 4 -16.72 -2.07 -21.93
N ILE A 5 -16.52 -2.76 -20.81
CA ILE A 5 -15.73 -4.00 -20.78
C ILE A 5 -16.48 -5.11 -21.54
N PRO A 6 -15.86 -5.80 -22.51
CA PRO A 6 -16.54 -6.64 -23.49
C PRO A 6 -17.50 -7.66 -22.90
N HIS A 7 -18.75 -7.72 -23.38
CA HIS A 7 -19.81 -8.56 -22.81
C HIS A 7 -19.41 -10.03 -22.70
N ALA A 8 -18.72 -10.53 -23.73
CA ALA A 8 -18.33 -11.94 -23.82
C ALA A 8 -17.31 -12.38 -22.75
N LYS A 9 -16.55 -11.45 -22.16
CA LYS A 9 -15.46 -11.79 -21.22
C LYS A 9 -15.45 -10.99 -19.92
N ARG A 10 -16.30 -9.96 -19.77
CA ARG A 10 -16.26 -9.05 -18.61
C ARG A 10 -16.45 -9.76 -17.27
N GLU A 11 -17.33 -10.76 -17.21
CA GLU A 11 -17.59 -11.53 -15.99
C GLU A 11 -16.38 -12.38 -15.58
N ASP A 12 -15.76 -13.06 -16.54
CA ASP A 12 -14.60 -13.91 -16.27
C ASP A 12 -13.36 -13.07 -15.91
N LEU A 13 -13.16 -11.95 -16.61
CA LEU A 13 -12.09 -11.00 -16.30
C LEU A 13 -12.25 -10.42 -14.89
N LYS A 14 -13.44 -9.91 -14.56
CA LYS A 14 -13.72 -9.37 -13.22
C LYS A 14 -13.58 -10.44 -12.14
N ARG A 15 -14.07 -11.66 -12.37
CA ARG A 15 -13.93 -12.78 -11.42
C ARG A 15 -12.47 -13.11 -11.16
N LYS A 16 -11.63 -13.14 -12.20
CA LYS A 16 -10.17 -13.35 -12.06
C LYS A 16 -9.56 -12.23 -11.22
N THR A 17 -9.88 -10.98 -11.50
CA THR A 17 -9.34 -9.83 -10.77
C THR A 17 -9.79 -9.80 -9.31
N VAL A 18 -11.07 -10.09 -9.03
CA VAL A 18 -11.60 -10.25 -7.67
C VAL A 18 -10.84 -11.34 -6.91
N TYR A 19 -10.65 -12.50 -7.54
CA TYR A 19 -9.91 -13.61 -6.93
C TYR A 19 -8.44 -13.26 -6.64
N ASP A 20 -7.77 -12.54 -7.54
CA ASP A 20 -6.41 -12.06 -7.32
C ASP A 20 -6.35 -11.12 -6.10
N PHE A 21 -7.28 -10.18 -5.96
CA PHE A 21 -7.32 -9.26 -4.83
C PHE A 21 -7.73 -9.92 -3.51
N GLU A 22 -8.65 -10.88 -3.55
CA GLU A 22 -8.99 -11.73 -2.40
C GLU A 22 -7.76 -12.50 -1.93
N THR A 23 -7.02 -13.10 -2.87
CA THR A 23 -5.77 -13.82 -2.56
C THR A 23 -4.74 -12.89 -1.91
N GLN A 24 -4.55 -11.67 -2.44
CA GLN A 24 -3.64 -10.69 -1.83
C GLN A 24 -4.09 -10.31 -0.41
N PHE A 25 -5.39 -10.06 -0.20
CA PHE A 25 -5.94 -9.78 1.14
C PHE A 25 -5.68 -10.92 2.13
N LEU A 26 -5.87 -12.18 1.71
CA LEU A 26 -5.61 -13.35 2.55
C LEU A 26 -4.12 -13.50 2.90
N LEU A 27 -3.23 -13.26 1.94
CA LEU A 27 -1.78 -13.30 2.16
C LEU A 27 -1.32 -12.21 3.15
N ILE A 28 -1.79 -10.99 2.98
CA ILE A 28 -1.48 -9.88 3.90
C ILE A 28 -2.07 -10.17 5.29
N SER A 29 -3.27 -10.74 5.37
CA SER A 29 -3.88 -11.17 6.64
C SER A 29 -3.05 -12.22 7.37
N ALA A 30 -2.41 -13.14 6.64
CA ALA A 30 -1.51 -14.14 7.23
C ALA A 30 -0.22 -13.49 7.75
N ILE A 31 0.35 -12.54 7.00
CA ILE A 31 1.53 -11.75 7.42
C ILE A 31 1.19 -10.95 8.69
N GLU A 32 0.04 -10.26 8.70
CA GLU A 32 -0.43 -9.48 9.84
C GLU A 32 -0.58 -10.34 11.10
N LYS A 33 -1.21 -11.51 11.00
CA LYS A 33 -1.34 -12.45 12.14
C LYS A 33 0.02 -12.89 12.70
N ARG A 34 1.02 -13.09 11.84
CA ARG A 34 2.40 -13.41 12.25
C ARG A 34 3.00 -12.27 13.07
N PHE A 35 2.91 -11.03 12.56
CA PHE A 35 3.42 -9.85 13.28
C PHE A 35 2.68 -9.59 14.59
N THR A 36 1.36 -9.77 14.63
CA THR A 36 0.57 -9.71 15.88
C THR A 36 1.09 -10.71 16.90
N SER A 37 1.31 -11.96 16.47
CA SER A 37 1.84 -13.00 17.35
C SER A 37 3.26 -12.68 17.85
N GLU A 38 4.10 -12.10 17.00
CA GLU A 38 5.46 -11.70 17.34
C GLU A 38 5.47 -10.55 18.35
N ILE A 39 4.62 -9.53 18.17
CA ILE A 39 4.47 -8.42 19.10
C ILE A 39 4.03 -8.93 20.47
N ILE A 40 2.96 -9.75 20.53
CA ILE A 40 2.45 -10.29 21.79
C ILE A 40 3.53 -11.11 22.52
N LYS A 41 4.35 -11.89 21.78
CA LYS A 41 5.43 -12.69 22.36
C LYS A 41 6.63 -11.86 22.81
N THR A 42 6.96 -10.79 22.10
CA THR A 42 8.23 -10.09 22.28
C THR A 42 8.12 -8.78 23.05
N ILE A 43 6.92 -8.21 23.19
CA ILE A 43 6.64 -7.00 23.97
C ILE A 43 5.84 -7.40 25.23
N PRO A 44 6.49 -7.54 26.42
CA PRO A 44 5.86 -8.12 27.61
C PRO A 44 4.65 -7.36 28.17
N LEU A 45 4.53 -6.06 27.85
CA LEU A 45 3.44 -5.18 28.28
C LEU A 45 2.62 -4.68 27.09
N CYS A 46 2.56 -5.49 26.03
CA CYS A 46 1.85 -5.18 24.79
C CYS A 46 0.42 -4.68 25.10
N ASP A 47 -0.41 -5.47 25.77
CA ASP A 47 -1.81 -5.12 26.01
C ASP A 47 -1.98 -3.78 26.77
N ASP A 48 -1.13 -3.51 27.77
CA ASP A 48 -1.13 -2.25 28.50
C ASP A 48 -0.71 -1.06 27.62
N LEU A 49 0.32 -1.24 26.78
CA LEU A 49 0.79 -0.22 25.82
C LEU A 49 -0.27 0.08 24.73
N PHE A 50 -1.00 -0.93 24.27
CA PHE A 50 -2.10 -0.74 23.34
C PHE A 50 -3.29 -0.03 23.99
N SER A 51 -3.56 -0.33 25.26
CA SER A 51 -4.70 0.24 26.01
C SER A 51 -4.55 1.73 26.32
N ILE A 52 -3.32 2.25 26.46
CA ILE A 52 -3.11 3.69 26.68
C ILE A 52 -3.36 4.54 25.42
N GLY A 53 -3.43 3.91 24.25
CA GLY A 53 -3.58 4.59 22.96
C GLY A 53 -2.44 5.58 22.65
N PHE A 54 -2.67 6.43 21.65
CA PHE A 54 -1.72 7.47 21.26
C PHE A 54 -2.14 8.83 21.84
N LYS A 55 -1.16 9.65 22.24
CA LYS A 55 -1.43 11.04 22.61
C LYS A 55 -1.94 11.82 21.39
N ASN A 56 -3.09 12.47 21.53
CA ASN A 56 -3.72 13.46 20.64
C ASN A 56 -3.17 13.55 19.21
N GLY A 57 -3.83 12.89 18.25
CA GLY A 57 -3.59 13.06 16.82
C GLY A 57 -2.30 12.41 16.30
N LYS A 58 -1.56 11.68 17.14
CA LYS A 58 -0.39 10.89 16.72
C LYS A 58 -0.79 9.46 16.38
N ASN A 59 -0.02 8.84 15.50
CA ASN A 59 -0.16 7.43 15.09
C ASN A 59 0.91 6.54 15.73
N ASP A 60 1.51 6.98 16.84
CA ASP A 60 2.69 6.37 17.42
C ASP A 60 2.85 6.73 18.91
N TRP A 61 3.58 5.90 19.67
CA TRP A 61 3.92 6.15 21.07
C TRP A 61 5.09 7.12 21.20
N GLU A 62 5.01 7.99 22.21
CA GLU A 62 6.12 8.78 22.71
C GLU A 62 6.86 8.05 23.84
N PHE A 63 8.09 8.48 24.14
CA PHE A 63 8.88 7.90 25.24
C PHE A 63 8.12 7.81 26.53
N ASP A 64 7.62 8.94 26.99
CA ASP A 64 7.08 9.04 28.33
C ASP A 64 5.85 8.12 28.47
N GLN A 65 5.06 7.98 27.40
CA GLN A 65 3.93 7.04 27.38
C GLN A 65 4.37 5.59 27.57
N TRP A 66 5.40 5.15 26.83
CA TRP A 66 5.94 3.80 26.96
C TRP A 66 6.62 3.59 28.31
N ARG A 67 7.43 4.57 28.74
CA ARG A 67 8.16 4.56 30.01
C ARG A 67 7.22 4.42 31.19
N ASP A 68 6.14 5.19 31.21
CA ASP A 68 5.17 5.18 32.32
C ASP A 68 4.54 3.79 32.51
N VAL A 69 4.26 3.07 31.42
CA VAL A 69 3.77 1.68 31.47
C VAL A 69 4.82 0.75 32.08
N TYR A 70 6.07 0.82 31.63
CA TYR A 70 7.16 0.00 32.16
C TYR A 70 7.44 0.26 33.64
N VAL A 71 7.50 1.54 34.05
CA VAL A 71 7.68 1.96 35.45
C VAL A 71 6.53 1.46 36.33
N LYS A 72 5.27 1.61 35.89
CA LYS A 72 4.08 1.11 36.60
C LYS A 72 4.15 -0.39 36.86
N HIS A 73 4.75 -1.15 35.93
CA HIS A 73 4.93 -2.60 36.05
C HIS A 73 6.26 -3.00 36.69
N ARG A 74 6.90 -2.08 37.43
CA ARG A 74 8.13 -2.29 38.22
C ARG A 74 9.35 -2.70 37.40
N TRP A 75 9.40 -2.34 36.13
CA TRP A 75 10.64 -2.43 35.38
C TRP A 75 11.60 -1.33 35.82
N LYS A 76 12.90 -1.64 35.86
CA LYS A 76 13.95 -0.73 36.30
C LYS A 76 14.61 -0.07 35.09
N GLU A 77 14.66 1.25 35.14
CA GLU A 77 15.32 2.08 34.15
C GLU A 77 16.86 1.92 34.27
N VAL A 78 17.54 1.63 33.17
CA VAL A 78 19.01 1.46 33.09
C VAL A 78 19.55 2.19 31.87
N LYS A 79 20.82 2.59 31.87
CA LYS A 79 21.42 3.27 30.69
C LYS A 79 21.37 2.34 29.47
N GLY A 80 20.77 2.83 28.38
CA GLY A 80 20.61 2.07 27.14
C GLY A 80 21.87 2.10 26.25
N LYS A 81 21.92 1.19 25.27
CA LYS A 81 22.90 1.23 24.19
C LYS A 81 22.40 2.07 23.02
N LEU A 82 23.34 2.66 22.28
CA LEU A 82 23.05 3.44 21.09
C LEU A 82 22.60 2.50 19.96
N THR A 83 21.44 2.78 19.36
CA THR A 83 20.84 1.94 18.31
C THR A 83 20.52 2.76 17.07
N LEU A 84 20.56 2.10 15.91
CA LEU A 84 20.09 2.65 14.63
C LEU A 84 18.60 2.38 14.48
N LYS A 85 17.86 3.30 13.84
CA LYS A 85 16.47 3.08 13.45
C LYS A 85 16.32 3.08 11.95
N ASN A 86 15.37 2.28 11.45
CA ASN A 86 14.90 2.42 10.08
C ASN A 86 14.12 3.73 9.98
N ASN A 87 14.45 4.53 8.98
CA ASN A 87 13.73 5.74 8.65
C ASN A 87 13.28 5.63 7.19
N PHE A 88 11.97 5.68 6.98
CA PHE A 88 11.38 5.66 5.65
C PHE A 88 10.96 7.08 5.27
N LYS A 89 11.47 7.57 4.15
CA LYS A 89 11.07 8.85 3.59
C LYS A 89 10.59 8.65 2.17
N ILE A 90 9.45 9.29 1.87
CA ILE A 90 9.02 9.47 0.49
C ILE A 90 9.85 10.64 -0.05
N GLU A 91 10.52 10.43 -1.17
CA GLU A 91 11.30 11.43 -1.88
C GLU A 91 10.79 11.58 -3.31
N GLU A 92 10.99 12.77 -3.89
CA GLU A 92 10.78 12.94 -5.32
C GLU A 92 11.70 12.00 -6.08
N SER A 93 11.13 11.24 -7.00
CA SER A 93 11.88 10.26 -7.77
C SER A 93 11.28 10.11 -9.16
N ASP A 94 12.18 9.93 -10.12
CA ASP A 94 11.86 9.67 -11.52
C ASP A 94 11.57 8.17 -11.75
N GLN A 95 11.68 7.27 -10.76
CA GLN A 95 11.32 5.85 -10.90
C GLN A 95 10.91 5.25 -9.54
N ALA A 96 10.37 4.02 -9.56
CA ALA A 96 9.84 3.15 -8.48
C ALA A 96 10.67 2.98 -7.17
N ASN A 97 11.67 3.83 -6.92
CA ASN A 97 12.47 3.92 -5.69
C ASN A 97 12.19 5.24 -4.92
N TRP A 98 10.94 5.68 -4.94
CA TRP A 98 10.41 6.84 -4.25
C TRP A 98 10.33 6.70 -2.71
N ILE A 99 10.47 5.49 -2.17
CA ILE A 99 10.65 5.27 -0.73
C ILE A 99 12.13 4.94 -0.49
N LYS A 100 12.82 5.76 0.30
CA LYS A 100 14.18 5.44 0.77
C LYS A 100 14.13 4.87 2.18
N LYS A 101 14.83 3.75 2.37
CA LYS A 101 15.12 3.16 3.68
C LYS A 101 16.53 3.59 4.08
N ASP A 102 16.61 4.52 5.03
CA ASP A 102 17.87 4.89 5.66
C ASP A 102 17.97 4.30 7.06
N LEU A 103 19.19 3.93 7.46
CA LEU A 103 19.53 3.67 8.85
C LEU A 103 20.09 4.95 9.43
N LEU A 104 19.27 5.69 10.19
CA LEU A 104 19.73 6.87 10.87
C LEU A 104 20.10 6.52 12.31
N PRO A 105 21.16 7.15 12.87
CA PRO A 105 21.32 7.24 14.31
C PRO A 105 20.01 7.77 14.86
N ASP A 106 19.37 7.02 15.73
CA ASP A 106 18.15 7.51 16.33
C ASP A 106 18.53 8.69 17.21
N LYS A 107 18.33 9.95 16.77
CA LYS A 107 18.66 11.13 17.58
C LYS A 107 17.88 11.17 18.91
N SER A 108 16.84 10.35 19.04
CA SER A 108 16.21 10.11 20.34
C SER A 108 17.08 9.23 21.26
N SER A 109 17.94 8.34 20.74
CA SER A 109 18.85 7.46 21.50
C SER A 109 19.88 8.18 22.39
N GLU A 110 20.11 9.48 22.19
CA GLU A 110 20.99 10.28 23.08
C GLU A 110 20.42 10.41 24.51
N LYS A 111 19.10 10.19 24.71
CA LYS A 111 18.44 10.33 26.01
C LYS A 111 17.97 9.03 26.66
N TRP A 112 18.17 7.86 26.04
CA TRP A 112 17.33 6.70 26.37
C TRP A 112 17.98 5.64 27.25
N THR A 113 17.17 5.26 28.21
CA THR A 113 17.36 4.17 29.14
C THR A 113 16.61 2.94 28.65
N GLU A 114 17.27 1.79 28.69
CA GLU A 114 16.59 0.50 28.58
C GLU A 114 15.85 0.20 29.89
N PHE A 115 14.93 -0.75 29.85
CA PHE A 115 14.24 -1.24 31.03
C PHE A 115 14.60 -2.69 31.27
N THR A 116 14.94 -3.04 32.51
CA THR A 116 15.22 -4.42 32.90
C THR A 116 14.26 -4.91 33.98
N LYS A 117 13.93 -6.20 33.91
CA LYS A 117 13.13 -6.89 34.90
C LYS A 117 13.48 -8.37 34.88
N GLU A 118 13.53 -8.97 36.05
CA GLU A 118 13.62 -10.42 36.17
C GLU A 118 12.22 -11.02 36.01
N ILE A 119 12.07 -11.94 35.06
CA ILE A 119 10.82 -12.64 34.77
C ILE A 119 11.18 -14.12 34.71
N ASP A 120 10.56 -14.93 35.57
CA ASP A 120 10.78 -16.38 35.65
C ASP A 120 12.28 -16.77 35.78
N GLY A 121 13.04 -16.00 36.56
CA GLY A 121 14.47 -16.20 36.78
C GLY A 121 15.38 -15.75 35.62
N ALA A 122 14.81 -15.21 34.53
CA ALA A 122 15.55 -14.67 33.41
C ALA A 122 15.59 -13.13 33.46
N SER A 123 16.78 -12.56 33.29
CA SER A 123 16.95 -11.11 33.13
C SER A 123 16.45 -10.67 31.76
N CYS A 124 15.31 -9.99 31.74
CA CYS A 124 14.72 -9.43 30.55
C CYS A 124 15.14 -7.96 30.40
N ARG A 125 15.36 -7.53 29.16
CA ARG A 125 15.76 -6.17 28.79
C ARG A 125 14.92 -5.69 27.62
N ARG A 126 14.45 -4.46 27.68
CA ARG A 126 13.61 -3.83 26.66
C ARG A 126 14.11 -2.44 26.33
N SER A 127 14.09 -2.13 25.05
CA SER A 127 14.39 -0.81 24.52
C SER A 127 13.17 -0.32 23.76
N PHE A 128 12.82 0.93 23.94
CA PHE A 128 11.73 1.49 23.18
C PHE A 128 11.99 1.59 21.68
N PRO A 129 13.21 1.92 21.18
CA PRO A 129 13.42 1.90 19.74
C PRO A 129 13.06 0.54 19.12
N GLU A 130 13.36 -0.57 19.80
CA GLU A 130 12.95 -1.91 19.36
C GLU A 130 11.44 -2.14 19.45
N ASP A 131 10.82 -1.86 20.60
CA ASP A 131 9.37 -2.03 20.79
C ASP A 131 8.57 -1.18 19.79
N LYS A 132 8.99 0.08 19.61
CA LYS A 132 8.42 1.04 18.67
C LYS A 132 8.59 0.59 17.22
N GLN A 133 9.77 0.11 16.83
CA GLN A 133 9.99 -0.39 15.47
C GLN A 133 9.09 -1.59 15.16
N LYS A 134 8.97 -2.54 16.08
CA LYS A 134 8.08 -3.70 15.93
C LYS A 134 6.63 -3.28 15.83
N PHE A 135 6.19 -2.40 16.72
CA PHE A 135 4.85 -1.82 16.71
C PHE A 135 4.54 -1.13 15.38
N TRP A 136 5.42 -0.27 14.91
CA TRP A 136 5.26 0.49 13.67
C TRP A 136 5.16 -0.44 12.45
N THR A 137 6.01 -1.47 12.40
CA THR A 137 5.96 -2.51 11.38
C THR A 137 4.60 -3.22 11.37
N TRP A 138 4.09 -3.65 12.53
CA TRP A 138 2.76 -4.26 12.61
C TRP A 138 1.65 -3.28 12.21
N HIS A 139 1.74 -2.02 12.65
CA HIS A 139 0.75 -1.00 12.35
C HIS A 139 0.58 -0.80 10.84
N ILE A 140 1.68 -0.76 10.09
CA ILE A 140 1.66 -0.69 8.62
C ILE A 140 0.98 -1.91 8.02
N VAL A 141 1.38 -3.11 8.43
CA VAL A 141 0.81 -4.35 7.89
C VAL A 141 -0.70 -4.43 8.19
N ASN A 142 -1.14 -4.01 9.38
CA ASN A 142 -2.55 -3.98 9.75
C ASN A 142 -3.35 -2.90 8.98
N HIS A 143 -2.74 -1.74 8.76
CA HIS A 143 -3.30 -0.70 7.88
C HIS A 143 -3.48 -1.24 6.45
N ASP A 144 -2.44 -1.86 5.88
CA ASP A 144 -2.47 -2.42 4.54
C ASP A 144 -3.50 -3.54 4.40
N LYS A 145 -3.62 -4.43 5.39
CA LYS A 145 -4.70 -5.43 5.43
C LYS A 145 -6.08 -4.77 5.26
N THR A 146 -6.32 -3.69 5.98
CA THR A 146 -7.59 -2.96 5.95
C THR A 146 -7.82 -2.29 4.59
N ALA A 147 -6.77 -1.67 4.03
CA ALA A 147 -6.82 -1.05 2.72
C ALA A 147 -7.06 -2.07 1.60
N PHE A 148 -6.41 -3.24 1.64
CA PHE A 148 -6.64 -4.32 0.69
C PHE A 148 -8.06 -4.90 0.77
N LYS A 149 -8.63 -4.98 1.97
CA LYS A 149 -10.04 -5.37 2.13
C LYS A 149 -10.98 -4.36 1.45
N LYS A 150 -10.72 -3.06 1.62
CA LYS A 150 -11.48 -1.99 0.94
C LYS A 150 -11.38 -2.13 -0.59
N ARG A 151 -10.17 -2.30 -1.13
CA ARG A 151 -9.93 -2.46 -2.58
C ARG A 151 -10.62 -3.69 -3.16
N HIS A 152 -10.57 -4.81 -2.45
CA HIS A 152 -11.29 -6.02 -2.85
C HIS A 152 -12.79 -5.74 -3.01
N TYR A 153 -13.41 -4.98 -2.11
CA TYR A 153 -14.82 -4.58 -2.26
C TYR A 153 -15.04 -3.63 -3.43
N LEU A 154 -14.20 -2.61 -3.61
CA LEU A 154 -14.30 -1.69 -4.75
C LEU A 154 -14.27 -2.45 -6.08
N ILE A 155 -13.34 -3.39 -6.23
CA ILE A 155 -13.17 -4.19 -7.45
C ILE A 155 -14.35 -5.13 -7.68
N ARG A 156 -14.85 -5.76 -6.61
CA ARG A 156 -16.02 -6.62 -6.68
C ARG A 156 -17.26 -5.84 -7.13
N ASP A 157 -17.40 -4.60 -6.67
CA ASP A 157 -18.60 -3.80 -6.89
C ASP A 157 -18.49 -2.86 -8.10
N ALA A 158 -17.31 -2.76 -8.71
CA ALA A 158 -17.05 -1.88 -9.86
C ALA A 158 -17.96 -2.15 -11.07
N SER A 159 -18.36 -1.10 -11.74
CA SER A 159 -19.12 -1.13 -12.98
C SER A 159 -18.26 -1.64 -14.16
N PHE A 160 -18.95 -2.01 -15.24
CA PHE A 160 -18.30 -2.33 -16.52
C PHE A 160 -18.30 -1.13 -17.48
N ASP A 161 -18.92 -0.02 -17.09
CA ASP A 161 -19.12 1.15 -17.93
C ASP A 161 -17.88 2.03 -17.88
N LEU A 162 -17.46 2.53 -19.05
CA LEU A 162 -16.23 3.31 -19.21
C LEU A 162 -16.56 4.74 -19.61
N ASN A 163 -17.40 5.40 -18.80
CA ASN A 163 -17.85 6.78 -19.06
C ASN A 163 -16.68 7.75 -19.13
N CYS A 164 -15.60 7.49 -18.37
CA CYS A 164 -14.35 8.24 -18.44
C CYS A 164 -13.80 8.40 -19.88
N LEU A 165 -14.01 7.40 -20.76
CA LEU A 165 -13.53 7.43 -22.15
C LEU A 165 -14.33 8.41 -23.04
N GLU A 166 -15.55 8.77 -22.65
CA GLU A 166 -16.35 9.78 -23.34
C GLU A 166 -16.09 11.19 -22.80
N LEU A 167 -15.82 11.29 -21.50
CA LEU A 167 -15.80 12.55 -20.78
C LEU A 167 -14.44 13.26 -20.81
N TYR A 168 -13.35 12.51 -20.95
CA TYR A 168 -12.00 13.06 -20.80
C TYR A 168 -11.19 12.98 -22.10
N SER A 169 -10.48 14.06 -22.41
CA SER A 169 -9.53 14.12 -23.54
C SER A 169 -8.33 13.21 -23.35
N ASP A 170 -7.96 12.98 -22.10
CA ASP A 170 -6.82 12.15 -21.71
C ASP A 170 -7.24 11.23 -20.57
N ILE A 171 -6.75 9.99 -20.60
CA ILE A 171 -6.72 9.09 -19.45
C ILE A 171 -5.29 8.89 -18.99
N TYR A 172 -5.14 8.42 -17.77
CA TYR A 172 -3.83 8.12 -17.19
C TYR A 172 -3.52 6.62 -17.32
N LEU A 173 -2.23 6.28 -17.36
CA LEU A 173 -1.77 4.88 -17.49
C LEU A 173 -2.40 3.94 -16.46
N HIS A 174 -2.61 4.41 -15.24
CA HIS A 174 -3.27 3.64 -14.18
C HIS A 174 -4.77 3.40 -14.45
N GLU A 175 -5.46 4.36 -15.04
CA GLU A 175 -6.87 4.21 -15.44
C GLU A 175 -6.96 3.19 -16.59
N ALA A 176 -6.08 3.28 -17.59
CA ALA A 176 -5.95 2.27 -18.64
C ALA A 176 -5.64 0.87 -18.07
N PHE A 177 -4.83 0.80 -17.03
CA PHE A 177 -4.52 -0.45 -16.32
C PHE A 177 -5.74 -1.04 -15.60
N LEU A 178 -6.54 -0.22 -14.92
CA LEU A 178 -7.80 -0.66 -14.31
C LEU A 178 -8.76 -1.23 -15.37
N ILE A 179 -8.87 -0.58 -16.52
CA ILE A 179 -9.69 -1.07 -17.66
C ILE A 179 -9.22 -2.46 -18.11
N MET A 180 -7.90 -2.68 -18.23
CA MET A 180 -7.36 -4.00 -18.60
C MET A 180 -7.64 -5.09 -17.54
N LEU A 181 -7.80 -4.70 -16.27
CA LEU A 181 -8.22 -5.59 -15.19
C LEU A 181 -9.75 -5.81 -15.15
N GLY A 182 -10.51 -5.18 -16.05
CA GLY A 182 -11.97 -5.26 -16.07
C GLY A 182 -12.65 -4.43 -14.98
N ILE A 183 -11.98 -3.38 -14.51
CA ILE A 183 -12.46 -2.45 -13.49
C ILE A 183 -12.66 -1.09 -14.15
N SER A 184 -13.82 -0.46 -13.97
CA SER A 184 -13.98 0.92 -14.40
C SER A 184 -13.12 1.86 -13.55
N PRO A 185 -12.35 2.77 -14.16
CA PRO A 185 -11.60 3.80 -13.44
C PRO A 185 -12.48 4.72 -12.60
N ASP A 186 -13.77 4.84 -12.94
CA ASP A 186 -14.73 5.68 -12.22
C ASP A 186 -15.02 5.15 -10.80
N ASP A 187 -14.77 3.87 -10.54
CA ASP A 187 -15.01 3.20 -9.26
C ASP A 187 -13.79 3.20 -8.32
N MET A 188 -12.62 3.62 -8.80
CA MET A 188 -11.40 3.72 -8.00
C MET A 188 -10.66 5.03 -8.29
N ASP A 189 -10.76 5.97 -7.34
CA ASP A 189 -10.08 7.24 -7.47
C ASP A 189 -8.54 7.10 -7.50
N ARG A 190 -7.87 8.11 -8.06
CA ARG A 190 -6.41 8.14 -8.18
C ARG A 190 -5.69 8.03 -6.84
N ASN A 191 -6.24 8.60 -5.76
CA ASN A 191 -5.61 8.53 -4.45
C ASN A 191 -5.66 7.11 -3.89
N GLU A 192 -6.74 6.37 -4.12
CA GLU A 192 -6.84 4.97 -3.74
C GLU A 192 -5.85 4.11 -4.52
N PHE A 193 -5.75 4.32 -5.84
CA PHE A 193 -4.74 3.67 -6.66
C PHE A 193 -3.32 3.97 -6.16
N PHE A 194 -3.04 5.23 -5.82
CA PHE A 194 -1.77 5.64 -5.25
C PHE A 194 -1.47 4.97 -3.89
N CYS A 195 -2.45 4.97 -2.98
CA CYS A 195 -2.33 4.31 -1.70
C CYS A 195 -2.10 2.81 -1.85
N TRP A 196 -2.69 2.18 -2.88
CA TRP A 196 -2.40 0.79 -3.20
C TRP A 196 -0.91 0.58 -3.50
N MET A 197 -0.33 1.49 -4.26
CA MET A 197 1.05 1.36 -4.70
C MET A 197 2.06 1.62 -3.59
N LEU A 198 1.82 2.66 -2.79
CA LEU A 198 2.61 2.90 -1.58
C LEU A 198 2.60 1.71 -0.63
N SER A 199 1.42 1.14 -0.37
CA SER A 199 1.27 0.00 0.53
C SER A 199 2.14 -1.17 0.07
N MET A 200 2.15 -1.48 -1.23
CA MET A 200 2.89 -2.63 -1.74
C MET A 200 4.41 -2.46 -1.69
N ASP A 201 4.92 -1.28 -2.06
CA ASP A 201 6.34 -1.00 -1.96
C ASP A 201 6.80 -1.00 -0.49
N LEU A 202 6.04 -0.36 0.40
CA LEU A 202 6.37 -0.31 1.83
C LEU A 202 6.36 -1.70 2.47
N LEU A 203 5.37 -2.54 2.12
CA LEU A 203 5.31 -3.92 2.57
C LEU A 203 6.57 -4.69 2.16
N SER A 204 7.07 -4.47 0.95
CA SER A 204 8.28 -5.14 0.45
C SER A 204 9.57 -4.75 1.16
N MET A 205 9.60 -3.58 1.81
CA MET A 205 10.76 -3.12 2.58
C MET A 205 10.77 -3.61 4.02
N ILE A 206 9.61 -4.01 4.53
CA ILE A 206 9.37 -4.35 5.93
C ILE A 206 9.24 -5.87 6.13
N VAL A 207 8.83 -6.59 5.09
CA VAL A 207 8.64 -8.05 5.14
C VAL A 207 9.80 -8.74 4.45
N ASP A 208 10.65 -9.43 5.22
CA ASP A 208 11.85 -10.11 4.71
C ASP A 208 11.56 -11.22 3.69
N SER A 209 10.37 -11.82 3.75
CA SER A 209 9.94 -12.87 2.81
C SER A 209 8.48 -12.67 2.43
N ILE A 210 8.29 -12.17 1.21
CA ILE A 210 6.99 -11.99 0.59
C ILE A 210 6.64 -13.26 -0.19
N PRO A 211 5.44 -13.83 -0.02
CA PRO A 211 4.98 -14.93 -0.87
C PRO A 211 4.98 -14.52 -2.34
N ASN A 212 5.55 -15.32 -3.24
CA ASN A 212 5.63 -15.02 -4.68
C ASN A 212 4.29 -14.71 -5.37
N LYS A 213 3.16 -15.11 -4.76
CA LYS A 213 1.82 -14.79 -5.26
C LYS A 213 1.36 -13.37 -4.92
N LEU A 214 2.05 -12.69 -4.01
CA LEU A 214 1.77 -11.31 -3.63
C LEU A 214 2.52 -10.38 -4.60
N LYS A 215 1.78 -9.76 -5.52
CA LYS A 215 2.30 -8.83 -6.53
C LYS A 215 2.61 -7.47 -5.90
N THR A 216 3.82 -7.25 -5.42
CA THR A 216 4.20 -6.03 -4.70
C THR A 216 4.66 -4.88 -5.59
N LYS A 217 4.80 -5.10 -6.89
CA LYS A 217 5.19 -4.07 -7.84
C LYS A 217 4.27 -4.06 -9.05
N PHE A 218 4.17 -2.92 -9.72
CA PHE A 218 3.40 -2.81 -10.96
C PHE A 218 3.90 -3.77 -12.03
N GLU A 219 5.22 -3.97 -12.08
CA GLU A 219 5.89 -4.85 -13.03
C GLU A 219 5.49 -6.32 -12.86
N ASP A 220 4.90 -6.69 -11.72
CA ASP A 220 4.36 -8.04 -11.49
C ASP A 220 3.02 -8.25 -12.23
N PHE A 221 2.40 -7.19 -12.77
CA PHE A 221 1.21 -7.25 -13.60
C PHE A 221 1.58 -7.18 -15.08
N GLN A 222 1.16 -8.18 -15.85
CA GLN A 222 1.42 -8.23 -17.28
C GLN A 222 0.73 -7.08 -18.02
N GLU A 223 -0.48 -6.71 -17.58
CA GLU A 223 -1.29 -5.63 -18.13
C GLU A 223 -0.54 -4.29 -18.06
N TRP A 224 0.13 -4.03 -16.94
CA TRP A 224 0.95 -2.83 -16.76
C TRP A 224 2.12 -2.78 -17.76
N ASN A 225 2.84 -3.89 -17.93
CA ASN A 225 3.97 -3.97 -18.85
C ASN A 225 3.55 -3.78 -20.31
N ILE A 226 2.36 -4.27 -20.69
CA ILE A 226 1.79 -4.06 -22.03
C ILE A 226 1.53 -2.57 -22.27
N LEU A 227 0.86 -1.90 -21.34
CA LEU A 227 0.54 -0.48 -21.46
C LEU A 227 1.79 0.39 -21.48
N LYS A 228 2.74 0.14 -20.57
CA LYS A 228 4.02 0.84 -20.51
C LYS A 228 4.84 0.65 -21.79
N GLY A 229 4.83 -0.56 -22.36
CA GLY A 229 5.50 -0.83 -23.64
C GLY A 229 4.87 -0.13 -24.84
N HIS A 230 3.55 0.10 -24.82
CA HIS A 230 2.82 0.76 -25.90
C HIS A 230 2.83 2.29 -25.77
N PHE A 231 2.32 2.81 -24.65
CA PHE A 231 2.10 4.25 -24.42
C PHE A 231 3.27 4.93 -23.72
N GLY A 232 4.18 4.18 -23.08
CA GLY A 232 5.27 4.73 -22.29
C GLY A 232 6.51 5.17 -23.08
N LYS A 233 6.45 5.19 -24.42
CA LYS A 233 7.60 5.58 -25.28
C LYS A 233 7.82 7.08 -25.36
N SER A 234 6.84 7.91 -24.99
CA SER A 234 7.02 9.35 -24.82
C SER A 234 7.60 9.62 -23.42
N LYS A 235 8.68 10.43 -23.32
CA LYS A 235 9.56 10.58 -22.14
C LYS A 235 8.92 11.16 -20.86
N LYS A 236 7.59 11.12 -20.68
CA LYS A 236 6.99 11.44 -19.37
C LYS A 236 7.24 10.26 -18.45
N VAL A 237 8.34 10.38 -17.75
CA VAL A 237 8.68 9.55 -16.62
C VAL A 237 7.58 9.70 -15.58
N GLU A 238 7.14 8.59 -14.98
CA GLU A 238 6.25 8.64 -13.82
C GLU A 238 6.97 9.37 -12.70
N LYS A 239 6.60 10.64 -12.46
CA LYS A 239 7.24 11.45 -11.44
C LYS A 239 6.34 11.48 -10.22
N VAL A 240 6.90 11.11 -9.08
CA VAL A 240 6.29 11.42 -7.80
C VAL A 240 6.86 12.77 -7.34
N SER A 241 6.01 13.78 -7.18
CA SER A 241 6.36 15.07 -6.58
C SER A 241 5.65 15.26 -5.25
N ILE A 242 6.21 16.10 -4.38
CA ILE A 242 5.60 16.44 -3.09
C ILE A 242 5.34 17.94 -3.06
N GLU A 243 4.09 18.33 -3.27
CA GLU A 243 3.66 19.73 -3.26
C GLU A 243 2.85 20.02 -2.00
N ASN A 244 3.31 20.97 -1.17
CA ASN A 244 2.64 21.36 0.09
C ASN A 244 2.32 20.18 1.02
N GLY A 245 3.18 19.15 1.05
CA GLY A 245 2.98 17.93 1.84
C GLY A 245 1.98 16.93 1.23
N LYS A 246 1.43 17.21 0.04
CA LYS A 246 0.65 16.26 -0.74
C LYS A 246 1.55 15.59 -1.76
N VAL A 247 1.43 14.28 -1.87
CA VAL A 247 2.12 13.53 -2.92
C VAL A 247 1.30 13.58 -4.19
N ILE A 248 1.92 13.98 -5.29
CA ILE A 248 1.34 14.03 -6.63
C ILE A 248 2.09 13.01 -7.48
N ILE A 249 1.34 12.23 -8.26
CA ILE A 249 1.95 11.40 -9.30
C ILE A 249 1.63 12.01 -10.66
N ASP A 250 2.67 12.41 -11.35
CA ASP A 250 2.63 12.63 -12.79
C ASP A 250 2.80 11.29 -13.48
N THR A 251 1.71 10.55 -13.68
CA THR A 251 1.76 9.35 -14.53
C THR A 251 1.68 9.73 -16.01
N ILE A 252 1.90 8.75 -16.88
CA ILE A 252 1.77 8.92 -18.32
C ILE A 252 0.31 9.25 -18.64
N LYS A 253 0.09 10.39 -19.32
CA LYS A 253 -1.20 10.74 -19.93
C LYS A 253 -1.24 10.13 -21.33
N ILE A 254 -2.37 9.54 -21.65
CA ILE A 254 -2.65 8.88 -22.91
C ILE A 254 -3.80 9.64 -23.54
N ASP A 255 -3.67 10.00 -24.82
CA ASP A 255 -4.78 10.56 -25.58
C ASP A 255 -5.92 9.51 -25.59
N THR A 256 -7.11 9.92 -25.14
CA THR A 256 -8.22 8.98 -24.96
C THR A 256 -8.62 8.32 -26.27
N LYS A 257 -8.53 9.01 -27.41
CA LYS A 257 -8.86 8.43 -28.72
C LYS A 257 -7.81 7.40 -29.15
N GLU A 258 -6.53 7.70 -28.95
CA GLU A 258 -5.44 6.74 -29.19
C GLU A 258 -5.66 5.47 -28.36
N PHE A 259 -6.03 5.62 -27.08
CA PHE A 259 -6.36 4.47 -26.24
C PHE A 259 -7.57 3.70 -26.74
N ILE A 260 -8.68 4.38 -27.09
CA ILE A 260 -9.90 3.74 -27.59
C ILE A 260 -9.61 2.92 -28.86
N GLU A 261 -8.92 3.50 -29.85
CA GLU A 261 -8.59 2.83 -31.10
C GLU A 261 -7.74 1.56 -30.85
N TRP A 262 -6.73 1.69 -29.99
CA TRP A 262 -5.90 0.56 -29.59
C TRP A 262 -6.70 -0.50 -28.83
N ALA A 263 -7.51 -0.09 -27.86
CA ALA A 263 -8.26 -0.98 -26.99
C ALA A 263 -9.34 -1.75 -27.76
N LEU A 264 -10.07 -1.10 -28.68
CA LEU A 264 -11.03 -1.75 -29.58
C LEU A 264 -10.34 -2.80 -30.46
N LYS A 265 -9.21 -2.45 -31.08
CA LYS A 265 -8.45 -3.36 -31.94
C LYS A 265 -7.96 -4.62 -31.21
N ASN A 266 -7.63 -4.48 -29.93
CA ASN A 266 -7.19 -5.60 -29.08
C ASN A 266 -8.36 -6.26 -28.32
N GLY A 267 -9.60 -5.85 -28.59
CA GLY A 267 -10.80 -6.35 -27.93
C GLY A 267 -10.78 -6.13 -26.43
N ILE A 268 -10.12 -5.10 -25.92
CA ILE A 268 -10.05 -4.74 -24.49
C ILE A 268 -11.34 -4.04 -24.04
N ILE A 269 -11.94 -3.25 -24.94
CA ILE A 269 -13.23 -2.58 -24.77
C ILE A 269 -14.15 -2.92 -25.94
N GLU A 270 -15.45 -2.73 -25.75
CA GLU A 270 -16.48 -2.77 -26.79
C GLU A 270 -17.19 -1.42 -26.88
N GLU A 271 -17.62 -1.04 -28.09
CA GLU A 271 -18.49 0.11 -28.32
C GLU A 271 -19.95 -0.36 -28.23
N ASP A 272 -20.78 0.42 -27.54
CA ASP A 272 -22.21 0.20 -27.55
C ASP A 272 -22.76 0.55 -28.93
N THR A 273 -23.24 -0.47 -29.65
CA THR A 273 -23.81 -0.31 -30.99
C THR A 273 -25.33 -0.42 -30.98
N THR A 274 -25.97 -0.37 -29.81
CA THR A 274 -27.45 -0.47 -29.71
C THR A 274 -28.15 0.61 -30.52
N TYR A 275 -27.62 1.83 -30.63
CA TYR A 275 -28.16 2.88 -31.50
C TYR A 275 -28.05 2.60 -33.01
N LEU A 276 -27.25 1.61 -33.43
CA LEU A 276 -27.15 1.17 -34.84
C LEU A 276 -28.09 0.01 -35.17
N ARG A 277 -28.74 -0.62 -34.16
CA ARG A 277 -29.66 -1.75 -34.37
C ARG A 277 -31.13 -1.34 -34.55
N ASP A 278 -31.47 -0.09 -34.23
CA ASP A 278 -32.82 0.46 -34.36
C ASP A 278 -32.98 1.39 -35.59
N GLY A 279 -32.09 1.29 -36.59
CA GLY A 279 -32.08 2.08 -37.83
C GLY A 279 -32.36 1.26 -39.09
#